data_AF-G4QBX2-F1
#
_entry.id   AF-G4QBX2-F1
#
_cell.length_a   1.000
_cell.length_b   1.000
_cell.length_c   1.000
_cell.angle_alpha   90.00
_cell.angle_beta   90.00
_cell.angle_gamma   90.00
#
_symmetry.space_group_name_H-M   'P 1'
#
loop_
_entity.id
_entity.type
_entity.pdbx_description
1 polymer ?
#
loop_
_entity_poly.entity_id
_entity_poly.type
_entity_poly.pdbx_seq_one_letter_code
_entity_poly.pdbx_strand_id
1 'polypeptide(L)' 'MDILSTQVPSEIGGRGVAAELTKFALNLARKNNWEVRPTCGYTKAYLKRYGR' A
#
# COMPACT_ATOMS: atom_id res chain seq x y z
N MET A 1 11.40 -3.27 3.48
CA MET A 1 10.09 -3.95 3.52
C MET A 1 9.57 -4.10 2.09
N ASP A 2 9.18 -5.31 1.69
CA ASP A 2 8.59 -5.57 0.37
C ASP A 2 7.06 -5.73 0.51
N ILE A 3 6.30 -5.01 -0.31
CA ILE A 3 4.84 -5.13 -0.35
C ILE A 3 4.47 -5.93 -1.59
N LEU A 4 4.18 -7.22 -1.39
CA LEU A 4 3.98 -8.20 -2.47
C LEU A 4 2.59 -8.11 -3.11
N SER A 5 1.52 -8.08 -2.30
CA SER A 5 0.14 -7.99 -2.79
C SER A 5 -0.76 -7.30 -1.78
N THR A 6 -1.71 -6.50 -2.27
CA THR A 6 -2.83 -5.97 -1.48
C THR A 6 -4.09 -6.65 -1.98
N GLN A 7 -4.73 -7.47 -1.14
CA GLN A 7 -5.92 -8.24 -1.49
C GLN A 7 -7.13 -7.71 -0.74
N VAL A 8 -8.21 -7.46 -1.47
CA VAL A 8 -9.48 -6.99 -0.92
C VAL A 8 -10.58 -7.82 -1.59
N PRO A 9 -11.45 -8.50 -0.81
CA PRO A 9 -12.60 -9.20 -1.37
C PRO A 9 -13.47 -8.28 -2.22
N SER A 10 -14.02 -8.79 -3.30
CA SER A 10 -14.82 -8.00 -4.24
C SER A 10 -16.08 -7.43 -3.58
N GLU A 11 -16.65 -8.12 -2.58
CA GLU A 11 -17.86 -7.67 -1.86
C GLU A 11 -17.67 -6.32 -1.14
N ILE A 12 -16.44 -5.98 -0.78
CA ILE A 12 -16.09 -4.71 -0.11
C ILE A 12 -15.22 -3.80 -0.98
N GLY A 13 -15.12 -4.11 -2.28
CA GLY A 13 -14.44 -3.29 -3.27
C GLY A 13 -15.00 -1.85 -3.34
N GLY A 14 -14.19 -0.91 -3.80
CA GLY A 14 -14.60 0.50 -3.98
C GLY A 14 -14.69 1.33 -2.70
N ARG A 15 -14.53 0.73 -1.52
CA ARG A 15 -14.62 1.42 -0.21
C ARG A 15 -13.30 2.01 0.29
N GLY A 16 -12.24 1.97 -0.51
CA GLY A 16 -10.91 2.50 -0.14
C GLY A 16 -10.07 1.59 0.77
N VAL A 17 -10.49 0.36 1.06
CA VAL A 17 -9.77 -0.56 1.96
C VAL A 17 -8.32 -0.82 1.52
N ALA A 18 -8.09 -1.03 0.22
CA ALA A 18 -6.74 -1.24 -0.30
C ALA A 18 -5.80 -0.03 -0.08
N ALA A 19 -6.36 1.18 -0.14
CA ALA A 19 -5.62 2.42 0.11
C ALA A 19 -5.24 2.53 1.59
N GLU A 20 -6.16 2.22 2.51
CA GLU A 20 -5.90 2.22 3.95
C GLU A 20 -4.85 1.17 4.35
N LEU A 21 -4.96 -0.06 3.82
CA LEU A 21 -3.95 -1.10 4.03
C LEU A 21 -2.57 -0.68 3.55
N THR A 22 -2.50 -0.11 2.34
CA THR A 22 -1.24 0.38 1.76
C THR A 22 -0.65 1.51 2.61
N LYS A 23 -1.48 2.48 3.01
CA LYS A 23 -1.06 3.60 3.86
C LYS A 23 -0.52 3.12 5.19
N PHE A 24 -1.18 2.15 5.82
CA PHE A 24 -0.72 1.56 7.08
C PHE A 24 0.65 0.91 6.93
N ALA A 25 0.85 0.09 5.89
CA ALA A 25 2.13 -0.56 5.61
C ALA A 25 3.26 0.45 5.36
N LEU A 26 2.99 1.49 4.57
CA LEU A 26 3.96 2.57 4.30
C LEU A 26 4.31 3.37 5.56
N ASN A 27 3.31 3.68 6.39
CA ASN A 27 3.52 4.35 7.67
C ASN A 27 4.37 3.49 8.62
N LEU A 28 4.14 2.18 8.64
CA LEU A 28 4.95 1.25 9.43
C LEU A 28 6.41 1.27 8.96
N ALA A 29 6.64 1.19 7.64
CA ALA A 29 7.98 1.27 7.08
C ALA A 29 8.65 2.61 7.45
N ARG A 30 7.94 3.73 7.32
CA ARG A 30 8.46 5.06 7.68
C ARG A 30 8.82 5.16 9.17
N LYS A 31 7.97 4.66 10.06
CA LYS A 31 8.24 4.67 11.52
C LYS A 31 9.50 3.88 11.89
N ASN A 32 9.82 2.84 11.12
CA ASN A 32 10.98 1.99 11.35
C ASN A 32 12.20 2.37 10.49
N ASN A 33 12.15 3.48 9.75
CA ASN A 33 13.18 3.89 8.78
C ASN A 33 13.52 2.79 7.76
N TRP A 34 12.52 2.01 7.33
CA TRP A 34 12.72 0.96 6.34
C TRP A 34 12.55 1.50 4.92
N GLU A 35 13.44 1.07 4.04
CA GLU A 35 13.25 1.24 2.60
C GLU A 35 12.09 0.36 2.11
N VAL A 36 11.24 0.90 1.24
CA VAL A 36 10.07 0.19 0.70
C VAL A 36 10.35 -0.23 -0.74
N ARG A 37 10.21 -1.53 -1.01
CA ARG A 37 10.14 -2.09 -2.36
C ARG A 37 8.67 -2.38 -2.71
N PRO A 38 8.03 -1.60 -3.61
CA PRO A 38 6.62 -1.80 -3.93
C PRO A 38 6.48 -2.82 -5.06
N THR A 39 6.54 -4.13 -4.78
CA THR A 39 6.34 -5.15 -5.82
C THR A 39 4.89 -5.19 -6.33
N CYS A 40 3.92 -4.97 -5.44
CA CYS A 40 2.50 -4.89 -5.77
C CYS A 40 2.18 -3.73 -6.73
N GLY A 41 1.51 -4.03 -7.84
CA GLY A 41 1.09 -3.02 -8.82
C GLY A 41 0.19 -1.93 -8.22
N TYR A 42 -0.70 -2.29 -7.30
CA TYR A 42 -1.54 -1.33 -6.58
C TYR A 42 -0.70 -0.38 -5.74
N THR A 43 0.25 -0.88 -4.96
CA THR A 43 1.14 -0.07 -4.12
C THR A 43 1.99 0.88 -4.95
N LYS A 44 2.50 0.45 -6.12
CA LYS A 44 3.18 1.34 -7.07
C LYS A 44 2.27 2.49 -7.51
N ALA A 45 1.04 2.17 -7.93
CA ALA A 45 0.07 3.18 -8.37
C ALA A 45 -0.31 4.14 -7.23
N TYR A 46 -0.47 3.61 -6.02
CA TYR A 46 -0.73 4.38 -4.81
C TYR A 46 0.39 5.39 -4.54
N LEU A 47 1.65 4.94 -4.53
CA LEU A 47 2.81 5.81 -4.33
C LEU A 47 2.94 6.85 -5.45
N LYS A 48 2.67 6.50 -6.71
CA LYS A 48 2.66 7.48 -7.81
C LYS A 48 1.61 8.58 -7.61
N ARG A 49 0.46 8.25 -7.01
CA ARG A 49 -0.66 9.18 -6.80
C ARG A 49 -0.50 10.03 -5.54
N TYR A 50 0.08 9.47 -4.48
CA TYR A 50 0.07 10.06 -3.13
C TYR A 50 1.46 10.25 -2.49
N GLY A 51 2.54 9.72 -3.08
CA GLY A 51 3.89 9.75 -2.52
C GLY A 51 4.63 11.07 -2.64
N ARG A 52 3.92 12.19 -2.56
CA ARG A 52 4.51 13.54 -2.47
C ARG A 52 4.88 13.87 -1.03
#